data_AF-A0A7W7F7W7-F1
#
_entry.id   AF-A0A7W7F7W7-F1
#
_cell.length_a   1.000
_cell.length_b   1.000
_cell.length_c   1.000
_cell.angle_alpha   90.00
_cell.angle_beta   90.00
_cell.angle_gamma   90.00
#
_symmetry.space_group_name_H-M   'P 1'
#
loop_
_entity.id
_entity.type
_entity.pdbx_description
1 polymer ?
#
loop_
_entity_poly.entity_id
_entity_poly.type
_entity_poly.pdbx_seq_one_letter_code
_entity_poly.pdbx_strand_id
1 'polypeptide(L)'
;MKTRHNLYLEREIGDALTAMAAAPGTNKSKIATEAIAAYMARRAQREIDALIKPRFDRLSRNMGHLQRDLGVLIEAFGLFVRHQLILSAGAPDPGPAVLALGHQQFEAFIGQLGRQLAAGKSAFAFEEAAAEDDDAEIAA
;
A
#
# COMPACT_ATOMS: atom_id res chain seq x y z
N MET A 1 17.69 -34.11 -22.19
CA MET A 1 19.02 -34.70 -22.49
C MET A 1 19.91 -34.49 -21.26
N LYS A 2 20.71 -35.49 -20.82
CA LYS A 2 21.61 -35.35 -19.65
C LYS A 2 23.06 -35.32 -20.15
N THR A 3 23.83 -34.30 -19.78
CA THR A 3 25.23 -34.13 -20.17
C THR A 3 26.16 -34.47 -19.02
N ARG A 4 27.19 -35.29 -19.26
CA ARG A 4 28.18 -35.65 -18.24
C ARG A 4 29.11 -34.46 -18.00
N HIS A 5 29.19 -34.03 -16.75
CA HIS A 5 30.14 -33.02 -16.29
C HIS A 5 31.19 -33.70 -15.41
N ASN A 6 32.45 -33.33 -15.57
CA ASN A 6 33.54 -33.81 -14.73
C ASN A 6 33.98 -32.64 -13.85
N LEU A 7 33.70 -32.71 -12.55
CA LEU A 7 33.92 -31.63 -11.60
C LEU A 7 34.81 -32.14 -10.48
N TYR A 8 35.76 -31.31 -10.07
CA TYR A 8 36.55 -31.58 -8.88
C TYR A 8 35.76 -31.11 -7.66
N LEU A 9 35.55 -32.03 -6.72
CA LEU A 9 34.97 -31.74 -5.43
C LEU A 9 36.06 -31.86 -4.37
N GLU A 10 35.99 -30.99 -3.38
CA GLU A 10 36.81 -31.15 -2.17
C GLU A 10 36.47 -32.46 -1.49
N ARG A 11 37.48 -33.09 -0.88
CA ARG A 11 37.37 -34.47 -0.36
C ARG A 11 36.19 -34.62 0.61
N GLU A 12 36.04 -33.68 1.54
CA GLU A 12 34.96 -33.68 2.52
C GLU A 12 33.57 -33.62 1.85
N ILE A 13 33.41 -32.80 0.81
CA ILE A 13 32.16 -32.67 0.04
C ILE A 13 31.88 -33.96 -0.75
N GLY A 14 32.92 -34.57 -1.33
CA GLY A 14 32.81 -35.83 -2.06
C GLY A 14 32.38 -37.00 -1.17
N ASP A 15 32.92 -37.07 0.04
CA ASP A 15 32.58 -38.06 1.05
C ASP A 15 31.13 -37.87 1.53
N ALA A 16 30.75 -36.63 1.84
CA ALA A 16 29.37 -36.29 2.21
C ALA A 16 28.37 -36.64 1.10
N LEU A 17 28.69 -36.34 -0.16
CA LEU A 17 27.85 -36.71 -1.30
C LEU A 17 27.72 -38.23 -1.46
N THR A 18 28.80 -38.96 -1.18
CA THR A 18 28.78 -40.43 -1.21
C THR A 18 27.90 -41.00 -0.10
N ALA A 19 27.99 -40.45 1.11
CA ALA A 19 27.13 -40.83 2.22
C ALA A 19 25.65 -40.55 1.93
N MET A 20 25.32 -39.37 1.37
CA MET A 20 23.94 -39.04 1.00
C MET A 20 23.40 -39.94 -0.12
N ALA A 21 24.23 -40.31 -1.09
CA ALA A 21 23.84 -41.19 -2.19
C ALA A 21 23.68 -42.66 -1.79
N ALA A 22 24.10 -43.05 -0.57
CA ALA A 22 23.88 -44.40 -0.04
C ALA A 22 22.41 -44.65 0.35
N ALA A 23 21.59 -43.60 0.45
CA ALA A 23 20.17 -43.72 0.75
C ALA A 23 19.38 -44.36 -0.42
N PRO A 24 18.41 -45.25 -0.15
CA PRO A 24 17.60 -45.91 -1.18
C PRO A 24 16.88 -44.90 -2.09
N GLY A 25 16.94 -45.12 -3.41
CA GLY A 25 16.23 -44.28 -4.40
C GLY A 25 16.94 -42.97 -4.76
N THR A 26 18.17 -42.75 -4.29
CA THR A 26 18.98 -41.57 -4.62
C THR A 26 20.26 -41.99 -5.36
N ASN A 27 20.83 -41.06 -6.13
CA ASN A 27 22.16 -41.24 -6.70
C ASN A 27 22.88 -39.89 -6.73
N LYS A 28 24.22 -39.94 -6.83
CA LYS A 28 25.07 -38.73 -6.80
C LYS A 28 24.64 -37.67 -7.83
N SER A 29 24.29 -38.08 -9.05
CA SER A 29 23.84 -37.16 -10.09
C SER A 29 22.50 -36.50 -9.78
N LYS A 30 21.54 -37.22 -9.18
CA LYS A 30 20.24 -36.67 -8.77
C LYS A 30 20.43 -35.62 -7.68
N ILE A 31 21.19 -35.95 -6.63
CA ILE A 31 21.50 -35.03 -5.53
C ILE A 31 22.23 -33.78 -6.05
N ALA A 32 23.24 -33.96 -6.92
CA ALA A 32 23.96 -32.83 -7.50
C ALA A 32 23.07 -31.94 -8.35
N THR A 33 22.17 -32.52 -9.15
CA THR A 33 21.23 -31.77 -9.98
C THR A 33 20.27 -30.95 -9.12
N GLU A 34 19.69 -31.55 -8.08
CA GLU A 34 18.78 -30.89 -7.14
C GLU A 34 19.50 -29.78 -6.36
N ALA A 35 20.72 -30.03 -5.90
CA ALA A 35 21.53 -29.03 -5.20
C ALA A 35 21.86 -27.82 -6.08
N ILE A 36 22.24 -28.04 -7.34
CA ILE A 36 22.52 -26.98 -8.32
C ILE A 36 21.24 -26.20 -8.64
N ALA A 37 20.13 -26.89 -8.91
CA ALA A 37 18.85 -26.25 -9.16
C ALA A 37 18.41 -25.38 -7.97
N ALA A 38 18.53 -25.90 -6.75
CA ALA A 38 18.22 -25.15 -5.53
C ALA A 38 19.18 -23.96 -5.31
N TYR A 39 20.47 -24.11 -5.65
CA TYR A 39 21.43 -23.01 -5.60
C TYR A 39 21.07 -21.90 -6.60
N MET A 40 20.74 -22.26 -7.84
CA MET A 40 20.31 -21.31 -8.87
C MET A 40 19.00 -20.62 -8.46
N ALA A 41 18.02 -21.35 -7.94
CA ALA A 41 16.77 -20.78 -7.44
C ALA A 41 17.01 -19.80 -6.29
N ARG A 42 17.84 -20.16 -5.29
CA ARG A 42 18.22 -19.25 -4.20
C ARG A 42 18.94 -18.00 -4.70
N ARG A 43 19.79 -18.14 -5.72
CA ARG A 43 20.51 -17.00 -6.30
C ARG A 43 19.58 -16.07 -7.07
N ALA A 44 18.69 -16.61 -7.89
CA ALA A 44 17.66 -15.85 -8.60
C ALA A 44 16.75 -15.10 -7.62
N GLN A 45 16.31 -15.77 -6.54
CA GLN A 45 15.51 -15.14 -5.50
C GLN A 45 16.27 -14.00 -4.80
N ARG A 46 17.53 -14.22 -4.43
CA ARG A 46 18.36 -13.17 -3.81
C ARG A 46 18.55 -11.95 -4.71
N GLU A 47 18.66 -12.15 -6.02
CA GLU A 47 18.79 -11.06 -6.98
C GLU A 47 17.50 -10.25 -7.10
N ILE A 48 16.35 -10.92 -7.18
CA ILE A 48 15.03 -10.28 -7.17
C ILE A 48 14.82 -9.51 -5.86
N ASP A 49 15.10 -10.14 -4.71
CA ASP A 49 14.94 -9.52 -3.40
C ASP A 49 15.85 -8.28 -3.26
N ALA A 50 17.09 -8.34 -3.75
CA ALA A 50 18.01 -7.21 -3.74
C ALA A 50 17.53 -6.04 -4.60
N LEU A 51 16.82 -6.31 -5.70
CA LEU A 51 16.25 -5.27 -6.57
C LEU A 51 14.94 -4.69 -6.01
N ILE A 52 14.09 -5.51 -5.41
CA ILE A 52 12.75 -5.12 -4.93
C ILE A 52 12.81 -4.45 -3.56
N LYS A 53 13.59 -4.99 -2.62
CA LYS A 53 13.68 -4.47 -1.25
C LYS A 53 13.92 -2.95 -1.17
N PRO A 54 14.92 -2.36 -1.84
CA PRO A 54 15.14 -0.91 -1.79
C PRO A 54 13.99 -0.10 -2.40
N ARG A 55 13.27 -0.66 -3.39
CA ARG A 55 12.08 -0.03 -3.97
C ARG A 55 10.92 -0.04 -2.96
N PHE A 56 10.72 -1.15 -2.28
CA PHE A 56 9.71 -1.26 -1.22
C PHE A 56 10.03 -0.33 -0.04
N ASP A 57 11.29 -0.26 0.38
CA ASP A 57 11.72 0.67 1.43
C ASP A 57 11.46 2.13 1.05
N ARG A 58 11.64 2.48 -0.23
CA ARG A 58 11.31 3.81 -0.75
C ARG A 58 9.81 4.05 -0.77
N LEU A 59 9.01 3.07 -1.21
CA LEU A 59 7.55 3.16 -1.21
C LEU A 59 7.01 3.34 0.21
N SER A 60 7.53 2.58 1.18
CA SER A 60 7.16 2.70 2.59
C SER A 60 7.48 4.09 3.15
N ARG A 61 8.66 4.64 2.83
CA ARG A 61 9.01 6.02 3.19
C ARG A 61 8.07 7.03 2.56
N ASN A 62 7.80 6.92 1.25
CA ASN A 62 6.87 7.80 0.56
C ASN A 62 5.46 7.73 1.16
N MET A 63 5.00 6.54 1.55
CA MET A 63 3.72 6.37 2.24
C MET A 63 3.71 7.11 3.58
N GLY A 64 4.81 7.04 4.36
CA GLY A 64 4.94 7.81 5.59
C GLY A 64 4.98 9.32 5.38
N HIS A 65 5.58 9.80 4.28
CA HIS A 65 5.51 11.21 3.89
C HIS A 65 4.08 11.61 3.53
N LEU A 66 3.40 10.85 2.67
CA LEU A 66 2.01 11.09 2.28
C LEU A 66 1.07 11.11 3.49
N GLN A 67 1.24 10.20 4.46
CA GLN A 67 0.45 10.21 5.69
C GLN A 67 0.63 11.50 6.50
N ARG A 68 1.86 12.00 6.60
CA ARG A 68 2.13 13.29 7.26
C ARG A 68 1.49 14.45 6.50
N ASP A 69 1.69 14.49 5.19
CA ASP A 69 1.15 15.56 4.33
C ASP A 69 -0.39 15.57 4.38
N LEU A 70 -1.02 14.39 4.36
CA LEU A 70 -2.46 14.25 4.57
C LEU A 70 -2.91 14.75 5.94
N GLY A 71 -2.15 14.47 7.01
CA GLY A 71 -2.43 15.02 8.34
C GLY A 71 -2.43 16.55 8.35
N VAL A 72 -1.42 17.17 7.72
CA VAL A 72 -1.33 18.63 7.57
C VAL A 72 -2.50 19.17 6.75
N LEU A 73 -2.87 18.52 5.65
CA LEU A 73 -4.00 18.93 4.81
C LEU A 73 -5.33 18.84 5.56
N ILE A 74 -5.55 17.79 6.36
CA ILE A 74 -6.77 17.64 7.18
C ILE A 74 -6.85 18.76 8.21
N GLU A 75 -5.74 19.08 8.89
CA GLU A 75 -5.69 20.18 9.86
C GLU A 75 -5.96 21.53 9.18
N ALA A 76 -5.28 21.81 8.07
CA ALA A 76 -5.47 23.03 7.30
C ALA A 76 -6.90 23.18 6.76
N PHE A 77 -7.50 22.08 6.29
CA PHE A 77 -8.88 22.05 5.83
C PHE A 77 -9.86 22.32 6.97
N GLY A 78 -9.65 21.71 8.15
CA GLY A 78 -10.45 22.00 9.34
C GLY A 78 -10.39 23.47 9.73
N LEU A 79 -9.20 24.07 9.75
CA LEU A 79 -9.02 25.50 9.99
C LEU A 79 -9.71 26.36 8.92
N PHE A 80 -9.59 25.98 7.65
CA PHE A 80 -10.25 26.67 6.53
C PHE A 80 -11.78 26.64 6.66
N VAL A 81 -12.37 25.48 6.91
CA VAL A 81 -13.83 25.34 7.09
C VAL A 81 -14.30 26.18 8.28
N ARG A 82 -13.60 26.11 9.42
CA ARG A 82 -13.92 26.94 10.59
C ARG A 82 -13.84 28.44 10.26
N HIS A 83 -12.78 28.86 9.57
CA HIS A 83 -12.62 30.24 9.14
C HIS A 83 -13.75 30.68 8.21
N GLN A 84 -14.11 29.84 7.23
CA GLN A 84 -15.19 30.11 6.29
C GLN A 84 -16.55 30.23 6.99
N LEU A 85 -16.83 29.39 8.00
CA LEU A 85 -18.07 29.46 8.79
C LEU A 85 -18.14 30.73 9.66
N ILE A 86 -17.00 31.26 10.11
CA ILE A 86 -16.94 32.52 10.84
C ILE A 86 -17.13 33.71 9.88
N LEU A 87 -16.50 33.68 8.70
CA LEU A 87 -16.60 34.74 7.70
C LEU A 87 -17.97 34.81 7.02
N SER A 88 -18.59 33.67 6.72
CA SER A 88 -19.91 33.61 6.08
C SER A 88 -21.03 34.20 6.95
N ALA A 89 -20.78 34.37 8.26
CA ALA A 89 -21.66 35.06 9.19
C ALA A 89 -21.67 36.61 9.06
N GLY A 90 -20.91 37.17 8.12
CA GLY A 90 -21.13 38.53 7.61
C GLY A 90 -20.62 39.69 8.49
N ALA A 91 -19.63 39.48 9.35
CA ALA A 91 -19.10 40.55 10.20
C ALA A 91 -17.62 40.87 9.88
N PRO A 92 -17.28 42.13 9.52
CA PRO A 92 -15.90 42.62 9.44
C PRO A 92 -15.15 42.55 10.78
N ASP A 93 -15.91 42.51 11.89
CA ASP A 93 -15.44 42.27 13.25
C ASP A 93 -16.44 41.35 13.98
N PRO A 94 -16.25 40.02 13.93
CA PRO A 94 -17.19 39.07 14.52
C PRO A 94 -17.14 39.17 16.05
N GLY A 95 -18.23 39.65 16.65
CA GLY A 95 -18.41 39.63 18.09
C GLY A 95 -18.37 38.20 18.67
N PRO A 96 -18.20 38.05 20.00
CA PRO A 96 -18.03 36.76 20.66
C PRO A 96 -19.17 35.75 20.39
N ALA A 97 -20.39 36.24 20.19
CA ALA A 97 -21.54 35.40 19.83
C ALA A 97 -21.42 34.76 18.44
N VAL A 98 -20.87 35.48 17.46
CA VAL A 98 -20.66 34.99 16.08
C VAL A 98 -19.57 33.93 16.07
N LEU A 99 -18.48 34.15 16.82
CA LEU A 99 -17.42 33.17 17.00
C LEU A 99 -17.95 31.89 17.64
N ALA A 100 -18.72 32.01 18.74
CA ALA A 100 -19.31 30.86 19.43
C ALA A 100 -20.23 30.05 18.51
N LEU A 101 -21.04 30.72 17.69
CA LEU A 101 -21.91 30.08 16.71
C LEU A 101 -21.11 29.34 15.62
N GLY A 102 -20.07 29.96 15.06
CA GLY A 102 -19.19 29.33 14.08
C GLY A 102 -18.48 28.10 14.64
N HIS A 103 -18.04 28.16 15.89
CA HIS A 103 -17.49 27.01 16.61
C HIS A 103 -18.50 25.87 16.76
N GLN A 104 -19.73 26.17 17.15
CA GLN A 104 -20.78 25.17 17.30
C GLN A 104 -21.13 24.49 15.96
N GLN A 105 -21.20 25.26 14.87
CA GLN A 105 -21.45 24.72 13.53
C GLN A 105 -20.29 23.83 13.05
N PHE A 106 -19.04 24.22 13.34
CA PHE A 106 -17.87 23.42 13.00
C PHE A 106 -17.87 22.06 13.71
N GLU A 107 -18.13 22.02 15.01
CA GLU A 107 -18.22 20.76 15.77
C GLU A 107 -19.32 19.83 15.24
N ALA A 108 -20.49 20.40 14.91
CA ALA A 108 -21.59 19.64 14.32
C ALA A 108 -21.20 19.03 12.95
N PHE A 109 -20.50 19.81 12.11
CA PHE A 109 -20.00 19.38 10.81
C PHE A 109 -18.98 18.24 10.96
N ILE A 110 -17.96 18.39 11.80
CA ILE A 110 -16.95 17.35 12.04
C ILE A 110 -17.60 16.08 12.58
N GLY A 111 -18.56 16.20 13.49
CA GLY A 111 -19.32 15.06 14.00
C GLY A 111 -20.13 14.33 12.92
N GLN A 112 -20.76 15.06 11.99
CA GLN A 112 -21.48 14.45 10.86
C GLN A 112 -20.54 13.77 9.87
N LEU A 113 -19.43 14.43 9.52
CA LEU A 113 -18.41 13.88 8.63
C LEU A 113 -17.81 12.58 9.20
N GLY A 114 -17.48 12.57 10.50
CA GLY A 114 -16.97 11.38 11.18
C GLY A 114 -17.96 10.21 11.14
N ARG A 115 -19.26 10.47 11.32
CA ARG A 115 -20.31 9.44 11.20
C ARG A 115 -20.44 8.89 9.76
N GLN A 116 -20.36 9.75 8.74
CA GLN A 116 -20.44 9.32 7.34
C GLN A 116 -19.21 8.49 6.93
N LEU A 117 -18.01 8.90 7.34
CA LEU A 117 -16.77 8.16 7.09
C LEU A 117 -16.80 6.78 7.78
N ALA A 118 -17.23 6.70 9.04
CA ALA A 118 -17.37 5.43 9.76
C ALA A 118 -18.41 4.51 9.13
N ALA A 119 -19.44 5.07 8.50
CA ALA A 119 -20.44 4.32 7.74
C ALA A 119 -19.98 3.91 6.33
N GLY A 120 -18.75 4.26 5.92
CA GLY A 120 -18.21 3.95 4.59
C GLY A 120 -18.93 4.68 3.44
N LYS A 121 -19.75 5.69 3.74
CA LYS A 121 -20.49 6.46 2.74
C LYS A 121 -19.64 7.66 2.32
N SER A 122 -19.13 7.64 1.10
CA SER A 122 -18.50 8.82 0.51
C SER A 122 -19.58 9.83 0.13
N ALA A 123 -19.55 11.02 0.71
CA ALA A 123 -20.37 12.15 0.26
C ALA A 123 -19.93 12.66 -1.13
N PHE A 124 -18.73 12.27 -1.59
CA PHE A 124 -18.16 12.57 -2.90
C PHE A 124 -18.22 11.36 -3.84
N ALA A 125 -19.21 10.46 -3.69
CA ALA A 125 -19.65 9.67 -4.83
C ALA A 125 -20.20 10.68 -5.85
N PHE A 126 -19.30 11.28 -6.63
CA PHE A 126 -19.62 12.22 -7.70
C PHE A 126 -20.67 11.56 -8.56
N GLU A 127 -21.91 12.05 -8.48
CA GLU A 127 -22.84 12.32 -9.59
C GLU A 127 -22.88 11.37 -10.81
N GLU A 128 -22.41 10.13 -10.72
CA GLU A 128 -22.42 9.18 -11.83
C GLU A 128 -23.76 8.43 -11.91
N ALA A 129 -24.62 8.60 -10.89
CA ALA A 129 -25.98 8.05 -10.87
C ALA A 129 -27.06 9.06 -11.32
N ALA A 130 -26.71 10.31 -11.66
CA ALA A 130 -27.67 11.33 -12.09
C ALA A 130 -27.68 11.58 -13.60
N ALA A 131 -26.77 10.94 -14.36
CA ALA A 131 -26.68 11.10 -15.82
C ALA A 131 -27.40 9.99 -16.62
N GLU A 132 -27.96 8.96 -15.97
CA GLU A 132 -28.70 7.89 -16.67
C GLU A 132 -30.21 8.19 -16.85
N ASP A 133 -30.77 9.18 -16.15
CA ASP A 133 -32.22 9.49 -16.23
C ASP A 133 -32.57 10.56 -17.30
N ASP A 134 -31.64 11.45 -17.69
CA ASP A 134 -31.93 12.52 -18.68
C ASP A 134 -31.89 12.04 -20.15
N ASP A 135 -31.18 10.95 -20.45
CA ASP A 135 -31.12 10.39 -21.81
C ASP A 135 -32.37 9.56 -22.19
N ALA A 136 -33.23 9.23 -21.21
CA ALA A 136 -34.47 8.48 -21.43
C ALA A 136 -35.67 9.37 -21.80
N GLU A 137 -35.62 10.68 -21.53
CA GLU A 137 -36.75 11.60 -21.78
C GLU A 137 -36.65 12.32 -23.15
N ILE A 138 -35.50 12.29 -23.82
CA ILE A 138 -35.31 12.91 -25.16
C ILE A 138 -35.71 11.95 -26.32
N ALA A 139 -36.03 10.68 -26.03
CA ALA A 139 -36.34 9.66 -27.05
C ALA A 139 -37.81 9.17 -27.07
N ALA A 140 -38.76 9.91 -26.49
CA ALA A 140 -40.20 9.62 -26.55
C ALA A 140 -40.98 10.70 -27.32
#